data_AF-A0A7S3UVA0-F1
#
_entry.id   AF-A0A7S3UVA0-F1
#
_cell.length_a   1.000
_cell.length_b   1.000
_cell.length_c   1.000
_cell.angle_alpha   90.00
_cell.angle_beta   90.00
_cell.angle_gamma   90.00
#
_symmetry.space_group_name_H-M   'P 1'
#
loop_
_entity.id
_entity.type
_entity.pdbx_description
1 polymer ?
#
loop_
_entity_poly.entity_id
_entity_poly.type
_entity_poly.pdbx_seq_one_letter_code
_entity_poly.pdbx_strand_id
1 'polypeptide(L)'
;DGWDSAACLDAGAGPVLEGYDVVAYFGLDPLDDGVQGSSEFTSVYQGFEFYFSSKENMEKFESDPEKYVPAWGGFCAYGVAEETWWTAETMSAGVVPDAWRIIDGRLFFFHDIGVAAWFAALLPDAIREGDATWHGWGLEGYNTNCFNTAGKTGGQLIQPDLAVRPERHAPAVAAVGAAEAAAGAVGAEGSG
;
A
#
# COMPACT_ATOMS: atom_id res chain seq x y z
N ASP A 1 21.55 3.05 -4.31
CA ASP A 1 21.30 1.77 -3.63
C ASP A 1 19.79 1.57 -3.62
N GLY A 2 19.28 1.00 -4.72
CA GLY A 2 17.85 0.86 -4.97
C GLY A 2 17.31 -0.28 -4.14
N TRP A 3 16.18 -0.06 -3.46
CA TRP A 3 15.44 -1.11 -2.80
C TRP A 3 14.88 -2.03 -3.90
N ASP A 4 15.36 -3.27 -3.94
CA ASP A 4 14.86 -4.29 -4.88
C ASP A 4 13.52 -4.82 -4.36
N SER A 5 12.41 -4.42 -4.98
CA SER A 5 11.08 -4.86 -4.56
C SER A 5 10.90 -6.37 -4.70
N ALA A 6 11.71 -7.04 -5.55
CA ALA A 6 11.68 -8.49 -5.67
C ALA A 6 12.10 -9.18 -4.37
N ALA A 7 13.08 -8.62 -3.64
CA ALA A 7 13.45 -9.13 -2.32
C ALA A 7 12.32 -8.93 -1.31
N CYS A 8 11.59 -7.82 -1.43
CA CYS A 8 10.45 -7.50 -0.57
C CYS A 8 9.24 -8.41 -0.78
N LEU A 9 9.11 -9.03 -1.95
CA LEU A 9 8.02 -9.93 -2.34
C LEU A 9 8.41 -11.41 -2.30
N ASP A 10 9.68 -11.72 -2.02
CA ASP A 10 10.15 -13.10 -1.90
C ASP A 10 9.62 -13.71 -0.58
N ALA A 11 8.62 -14.58 -0.71
CA ALA A 11 8.02 -15.29 0.40
C ALA A 11 9.02 -16.15 1.21
N GLY A 12 10.20 -16.47 0.63
CA GLY A 12 11.27 -17.20 1.31
C GLY A 12 12.31 -16.33 2.02
N ALA A 13 12.28 -15.00 1.83
CA ALA A 13 13.31 -14.11 2.35
C ALA A 13 13.07 -13.63 3.80
N GLY A 14 11.87 -13.84 4.34
CA GLY A 14 11.56 -13.56 5.74
C GLY A 14 10.06 -13.52 6.04
N PRO A 15 9.68 -13.37 7.32
CA PRO A 15 8.29 -13.21 7.70
C PRO A 15 7.73 -11.88 7.19
N VAL A 16 6.42 -11.83 6.96
CA VAL A 16 5.67 -10.64 6.57
C VAL A 16 5.92 -9.51 7.57
N LEU A 17 6.17 -8.32 7.04
CA LEU A 17 6.49 -7.11 7.81
C LEU A 17 7.62 -7.32 8.83
N GLU A 18 8.69 -8.04 8.48
CA GLU A 18 9.77 -8.41 9.40
C GLU A 18 9.29 -9.14 10.68
N GLY A 19 8.10 -9.76 10.64
CA GLY A 19 7.55 -10.55 11.74
C GLY A 19 6.72 -9.77 12.76
N TYR A 20 6.24 -8.57 12.43
CA TYR A 20 5.25 -7.88 13.26
C TYR A 20 3.90 -8.61 13.24
N ASP A 21 3.26 -8.70 14.41
CA ASP A 21 2.01 -9.40 14.60
C ASP A 21 0.84 -8.61 13.98
N VAL A 22 0.39 -9.05 12.80
CA VAL A 22 -0.70 -8.41 12.06
C VAL A 22 -2.03 -8.42 12.81
N VAL A 23 -2.24 -9.37 13.73
CA VAL A 23 -3.46 -9.46 14.54
C VAL A 23 -3.41 -8.45 15.67
N ALA A 24 -2.23 -8.21 16.25
CA ALA A 24 -2.06 -7.27 17.37
C ALA A 24 -2.55 -5.86 17.03
N TYR A 25 -2.31 -5.37 15.82
CA TYR A 25 -2.75 -4.02 15.37
C TYR A 25 -4.25 -3.76 15.54
N PHE A 26 -5.09 -4.79 15.47
CA PHE A 26 -6.54 -4.65 15.63
C PHE A 26 -6.98 -4.44 17.09
N GLY A 27 -6.07 -4.59 18.05
CA GLY A 27 -6.30 -4.34 19.47
C GLY A 27 -5.47 -3.20 20.05
N LEU A 28 -4.65 -2.53 19.24
CA LEU A 28 -3.82 -1.40 19.65
C LEU A 28 -4.60 -0.09 19.59
N ASP A 29 -4.23 0.87 20.42
CA ASP A 29 -4.71 2.24 20.27
C ASP A 29 -3.99 2.91 19.07
N PRO A 30 -4.66 3.84 18.36
CA PRO A 30 -3.99 4.57 17.28
C PRO A 30 -2.71 5.22 17.82
N LEU A 31 -1.61 5.09 17.05
CA LEU A 31 -0.26 5.58 17.38
C LEU A 31 0.57 4.69 18.29
N ASP A 32 0.03 3.58 18.80
CA ASP A 32 0.84 2.58 19.47
C ASP A 32 1.80 1.90 18.48
N ASP A 33 2.96 1.52 19.02
CA ASP A 33 3.97 0.76 18.29
C ASP A 33 3.43 -0.64 17.97
N GLY A 34 3.81 -1.15 16.80
CA GLY A 34 3.51 -2.53 16.42
C GLY A 34 4.12 -3.54 17.41
N VAL A 35 3.47 -4.68 17.58
CA VAL A 35 3.98 -5.75 18.46
C VAL A 35 4.79 -6.74 17.63
N GLN A 36 6.07 -6.92 17.99
CA GLN A 36 6.92 -7.92 17.35
C GLN A 36 6.42 -9.34 17.69
N GLY A 37 6.23 -10.16 16.65
CA GLY A 37 5.97 -11.58 16.80
C GLY A 37 7.24 -12.39 17.06
N SER A 38 7.08 -13.70 17.23
CA SER A 38 8.19 -14.63 17.40
C SER A 38 8.05 -15.83 16.48
N SER A 39 9.17 -16.44 16.12
CA SER A 39 9.19 -17.71 15.37
C SER A 39 8.65 -18.90 16.17
N GLU A 40 8.31 -18.72 17.45
CA GLU A 40 7.60 -19.72 18.26
C GLU A 40 6.11 -19.82 17.88
N PHE A 41 5.52 -18.73 17.39
CA PHE A 41 4.13 -18.67 16.96
C PHE A 41 4.08 -18.23 15.49
N THR A 42 3.99 -19.22 14.61
CA THR A 42 4.12 -19.01 13.17
C THR A 42 2.94 -19.61 12.44
N SER A 43 2.44 -18.91 11.42
CA SER A 43 1.48 -19.46 10.46
C SER A 43 1.89 -19.09 9.04
N VAL A 44 1.48 -19.88 8.06
CA VAL A 44 1.78 -19.64 6.64
C VAL A 44 0.48 -19.42 5.89
N TYR A 45 0.38 -18.31 5.18
CA TYR A 45 -0.77 -17.98 4.36
C TYR A 45 -0.33 -17.43 3.00
N GLN A 46 -0.88 -18.02 1.94
CA GLN A 46 -0.52 -17.72 0.54
C GLN A 46 1.00 -17.81 0.25
N GLY A 47 1.68 -18.73 0.94
CA GLY A 47 3.12 -18.96 0.81
C GLY A 47 3.98 -18.06 1.68
N PHE A 48 3.41 -17.02 2.30
CA PHE A 48 4.11 -16.09 3.18
C PHE A 48 4.05 -16.53 4.64
N GLU A 49 5.17 -16.39 5.34
CA GLU A 49 5.30 -16.69 6.76
C GLU A 49 4.86 -15.48 7.61
N PHE A 50 4.05 -15.70 8.63
CA PHE A 50 3.59 -14.68 9.58
C PHE A 50 4.00 -15.09 10.99
N TYR A 51 4.54 -14.14 11.75
CA TYR A 51 4.87 -14.33 13.17
C TYR A 51 3.86 -13.62 14.06
N PHE A 52 3.61 -14.23 15.22
CA PHE A 52 2.66 -13.74 16.20
C PHE A 52 3.32 -13.59 17.56
N SER A 53 2.82 -12.62 18.34
CA SER A 53 3.27 -12.34 19.70
C SER A 53 2.72 -13.35 20.71
N SER A 54 1.68 -14.08 20.34
CA SER A 54 1.03 -15.09 21.17
C SER A 54 0.37 -16.18 20.32
N LYS A 55 0.20 -17.37 20.93
CA LYS A 55 -0.58 -18.47 20.35
C LYS A 55 -2.02 -18.07 20.02
N GLU A 56 -2.63 -17.24 20.86
CA GLU A 56 -4.01 -16.77 20.64
C GLU A 56 -4.12 -15.91 19.36
N ASN A 57 -3.15 -15.04 19.10
CA ASN A 57 -3.13 -14.24 17.88
C ASN A 57 -2.89 -15.10 16.64
N MET A 58 -1.99 -16.08 16.71
CA MET A 58 -1.80 -17.07 15.64
C MET A 58 -3.11 -17.82 15.34
N GLU A 59 -3.81 -18.30 16.37
CA GLU A 59 -5.09 -19.01 16.21
C GLU A 59 -6.20 -18.10 15.62
N LYS A 60 -6.24 -16.82 16.01
CA LYS A 60 -7.14 -15.83 15.38
C LYS A 60 -6.82 -15.65 13.90
N PHE A 61 -5.56 -15.53 13.54
CA PHE A 61 -5.13 -15.41 12.15
C PHE A 61 -5.52 -16.64 11.34
N GLU A 62 -5.22 -17.85 11.84
CA GLU A 62 -5.56 -19.11 11.16
C GLU A 62 -7.06 -19.27 10.92
N SER A 63 -7.90 -18.72 11.81
CA SER A 63 -9.35 -18.79 11.68
C SER A 63 -9.92 -17.89 10.58
N ASP A 64 -9.29 -16.75 10.31
CA ASP A 64 -9.76 -15.73 9.36
C ASP A 64 -8.59 -14.86 8.86
N PRO A 65 -7.68 -15.41 8.04
CA PRO A 65 -6.44 -14.71 7.67
C PRO A 65 -6.74 -13.47 6.81
N GLU A 66 -7.77 -13.52 5.95
CA GLU A 66 -8.15 -12.43 5.05
C GLU A 66 -8.51 -11.13 5.80
N LYS A 67 -8.98 -11.25 7.04
CA LYS A 67 -9.26 -10.09 7.90
C LYS A 67 -8.00 -9.38 8.37
N TYR A 68 -6.92 -10.12 8.63
CA TYR A 68 -5.74 -9.59 9.31
C TYR A 68 -4.58 -9.30 8.36
N VAL A 69 -4.57 -9.89 7.16
CA VAL A 69 -3.54 -9.58 6.18
C VAL A 69 -3.51 -8.08 5.87
N PRO A 70 -2.31 -7.48 5.75
CA PRO A 70 -2.19 -6.09 5.35
C PRO A 70 -2.85 -5.84 4.00
N ALA A 71 -3.64 -4.77 3.93
CA ALA A 71 -4.14 -4.26 2.66
C ALA A 71 -2.96 -3.92 1.75
N TRP A 72 -3.12 -4.31 0.48
CA TRP A 72 -2.10 -4.13 -0.56
C TRP A 72 -0.73 -4.67 -0.13
N GLY A 73 -0.75 -5.83 0.53
CA GLY A 73 0.42 -6.59 0.91
C GLY A 73 1.34 -5.88 1.91
N GLY A 74 0.93 -4.77 2.51
CA GLY A 74 1.75 -4.02 3.46
C GLY A 74 2.66 -2.98 2.80
N PHE A 75 2.48 -2.69 1.52
CA PHE A 75 3.08 -1.52 0.88
C PHE A 75 2.47 -0.21 1.39
N CYS A 76 3.16 0.91 1.15
CA CYS A 76 2.66 2.23 1.50
C CYS A 76 1.33 2.51 0.78
N ALA A 77 0.26 2.60 1.56
CA ALA A 77 -1.10 2.73 1.03
C ALA A 77 -1.31 4.00 0.19
N TYR A 78 -0.70 5.12 0.60
CA TYR A 78 -0.71 6.33 -0.22
C TYR A 78 0.03 6.13 -1.56
N GLY A 79 1.15 5.41 -1.54
CA GLY A 79 1.92 5.11 -2.76
C GLY A 79 1.13 4.24 -3.74
N VAL A 80 0.38 3.25 -3.26
CA VAL A 80 -0.50 2.42 -4.11
C VAL A 80 -1.66 3.25 -4.69
N ALA A 81 -2.26 4.12 -3.88
CA ALA A 81 -3.46 4.84 -4.28
C ALA A 81 -3.22 6.09 -5.14
N GLU A 82 -2.19 6.88 -4.86
CA GLU A 82 -2.03 8.23 -5.43
C GLU A 82 -0.78 8.41 -6.31
N GLU A 83 0.25 7.59 -6.15
CA GLU A 83 1.56 7.84 -6.77
C GLU A 83 1.72 7.04 -8.08
N THR A 84 1.62 7.73 -9.21
CA THR A 84 1.59 7.10 -10.54
C THR A 84 2.96 6.64 -11.05
N TRP A 85 4.05 6.92 -10.34
CA TRP A 85 5.41 6.53 -10.74
C TRP A 85 5.84 5.19 -10.15
N TRP A 86 5.10 4.63 -9.19
CA TRP A 86 5.35 3.30 -8.68
C TRP A 86 4.72 2.22 -9.56
N THR A 87 5.39 1.09 -9.60
CA THR A 87 4.92 -0.17 -10.19
C THR A 87 5.17 -1.30 -9.21
N ALA A 88 4.57 -2.47 -9.43
CA ALA A 88 4.87 -3.70 -8.70
C ALA A 88 6.39 -3.98 -8.58
N GLU A 89 7.16 -3.64 -9.62
CA GLU A 89 8.61 -3.92 -9.72
C GLU A 89 9.50 -2.84 -9.09
N THR A 90 8.94 -1.66 -8.78
CA THR A 90 9.73 -0.50 -8.33
C THR A 90 9.32 -0.01 -6.96
N MET A 91 8.14 -0.40 -6.49
CA MET A 91 7.64 0.01 -5.19
C MET A 91 8.42 -0.68 -4.08
N SER A 92 9.08 0.12 -3.24
CA SER A 92 9.59 -0.37 -1.96
C SER A 92 8.47 -0.34 -0.93
N ALA A 93 8.45 -1.31 -0.01
CA ALA A 93 7.53 -1.26 1.11
C ALA A 93 7.72 0.07 1.85
N GLY A 94 8.96 0.41 2.24
CA GLY A 94 9.33 1.71 2.82
C GLY A 94 8.51 2.15 4.05
N VAL A 95 7.57 1.32 4.50
CA VAL A 95 6.62 1.54 5.58
C VAL A 95 7.27 1.24 6.92
N VAL A 96 6.63 1.69 7.99
CA VAL A 96 7.15 1.61 9.36
C VAL A 96 6.09 1.00 10.28
N PRO A 97 6.50 0.33 11.38
CA PRO A 97 5.59 -0.29 12.33
C PRO A 97 4.51 0.64 12.87
N ASP A 98 4.84 1.90 13.10
CA ASP A 98 3.98 2.80 13.87
C ASP A 98 3.05 3.64 12.98
N ALA A 99 3.22 3.57 11.66
CA ALA A 99 2.40 4.31 10.71
C ALA A 99 1.39 3.37 10.06
N TRP A 100 0.39 2.97 10.85
CA TRP A 100 -0.67 2.07 10.42
C TRP A 100 -2.05 2.68 10.66
N ARG A 101 -3.08 2.22 9.95
CA ARG A 101 -4.49 2.54 10.22
C ARG A 101 -5.37 1.32 9.95
N ILE A 102 -6.39 1.11 10.79
CA ILE A 102 -7.54 0.27 10.44
C ILE A 102 -8.60 1.15 9.80
N ILE A 103 -8.91 0.91 8.52
CA ILE A 103 -9.93 1.64 7.76
C ILE A 103 -10.88 0.61 7.18
N ASP A 104 -12.17 0.74 7.48
CA ASP A 104 -13.22 -0.22 7.08
C ASP A 104 -12.86 -1.69 7.38
N GLY A 105 -12.19 -1.92 8.51
CA GLY A 105 -11.78 -3.25 8.97
C GLY A 105 -10.55 -3.83 8.28
N ARG A 106 -9.86 -3.07 7.43
CA ARG A 106 -8.61 -3.47 6.76
C ARG A 106 -7.40 -2.74 7.34
N LEU A 107 -6.26 -3.43 7.45
CA LEU A 107 -5.00 -2.90 7.98
C LEU A 107 -4.14 -2.26 6.88
N PHE A 108 -3.88 -0.96 6.97
CA PHE A 108 -3.04 -0.23 6.02
C PHE A 108 -1.75 0.27 6.68
N PHE A 109 -0.65 0.26 5.94
CA PHE A 109 0.65 0.80 6.37
C PHE A 109 1.08 1.99 5.52
N PHE A 110 1.91 2.85 6.10
CA PHE A 110 2.37 4.10 5.50
C PHE A 110 3.86 4.31 5.77
N HIS A 111 4.49 5.13 4.92
CA HIS A 111 5.90 5.52 5.10
C HIS A 111 6.15 6.25 6.42
N ASP A 112 5.18 7.09 6.79
CA ASP A 112 5.13 7.83 8.04
C ASP A 112 3.68 8.25 8.34
N ILE A 113 3.49 8.87 9.51
CA ILE A 113 2.17 9.29 9.98
C ILE A 113 1.57 10.49 9.24
N GLY A 114 2.40 11.37 8.67
CA GLY A 114 1.96 12.49 7.84
C GLY A 114 1.33 11.97 6.55
N VAL A 115 1.97 10.99 5.91
CA VAL A 115 1.43 10.27 4.75
C VAL A 115 0.12 9.56 5.11
N ALA A 116 0.03 8.93 6.28
CA ALA A 116 -1.22 8.35 6.77
C ALA A 116 -2.34 9.39 6.90
N ALA A 117 -2.02 10.61 7.37
CA ALA A 117 -2.98 11.70 7.47
C ALA A 117 -3.43 12.22 6.09
N TRP A 118 -2.52 12.32 5.11
CA TRP A 118 -2.87 12.69 3.74
C TRP A 118 -3.81 11.66 3.11
N PHE A 119 -3.54 10.37 3.28
CA PHE A 119 -4.41 9.30 2.79
C PHE A 119 -5.81 9.39 3.40
N ALA A 120 -5.91 9.62 4.72
CA ALA A 120 -7.19 9.77 5.40
C ALA A 120 -8.04 10.94 4.83
N ALA A 121 -7.41 12.01 4.37
CA ALA A 121 -8.09 13.15 3.75
C ALA A 121 -8.64 12.87 2.34
N LEU A 122 -8.27 11.73 1.73
CA LEU A 122 -8.68 11.32 0.39
C LEU A 122 -9.74 10.22 0.39
N LEU A 123 -10.17 9.78 1.58
CA LEU A 123 -11.20 8.76 1.70
C LEU A 123 -12.57 9.29 1.26
N PRO A 124 -13.41 8.46 0.62
CA PRO A 124 -13.18 7.04 0.33
C PRO A 124 -12.47 6.77 -1.01
N ASP A 125 -12.25 7.79 -1.86
CA ASP A 125 -11.74 7.60 -3.22
C ASP A 125 -10.37 6.91 -3.26
N ALA A 126 -9.47 7.19 -2.31
CA ALA A 126 -8.17 6.55 -2.24
C ALA A 126 -8.25 5.01 -2.08
N ILE A 127 -9.27 4.49 -1.39
CA ILE A 127 -9.47 3.03 -1.29
C ILE A 127 -9.83 2.47 -2.67
N ARG A 128 -10.78 3.10 -3.35
CA ARG A 128 -11.24 2.67 -4.68
C ARG A 128 -10.09 2.70 -5.70
N GLU A 129 -9.29 3.75 -5.68
CA GLU A 129 -8.15 3.91 -6.60
C GLU A 129 -7.02 2.94 -6.28
N GLY A 130 -6.66 2.80 -5.00
CA GLY A 130 -5.66 1.82 -4.58
C GLY A 130 -6.08 0.37 -4.85
N ASP A 131 -7.35 0.00 -4.66
CA ASP A 131 -7.85 -1.33 -5.01
C ASP A 131 -7.77 -1.60 -6.53
N ALA A 132 -8.07 -0.59 -7.36
CA ALA A 132 -7.92 -0.69 -8.81
C ALA A 132 -6.44 -0.83 -9.24
N THR A 133 -5.54 -0.06 -8.63
CA THR A 133 -4.10 -0.15 -8.87
C THR A 133 -3.56 -1.52 -8.45
N TRP A 134 -3.87 -1.97 -7.23
CA TRP A 134 -3.44 -3.25 -6.70
C TRP A 134 -3.91 -4.42 -7.56
N HIS A 135 -5.18 -4.37 -8.00
CA HIS A 135 -5.71 -5.35 -8.95
C HIS A 135 -4.97 -5.31 -10.29
N GLY A 136 -4.68 -4.11 -10.81
CA GLY A 136 -3.91 -3.93 -12.04
C GLY A 136 -2.48 -4.46 -11.96
N TRP A 137 -1.89 -4.53 -10.76
CA TRP A 137 -0.58 -5.13 -10.53
C TRP A 137 -0.62 -6.66 -10.46
N GLY A 138 -1.78 -7.28 -10.27
CA GLY A 138 -1.92 -8.73 -10.18
C GLY A 138 -1.21 -9.33 -8.95
N LEU A 139 -1.11 -8.57 -7.86
CA LEU A 139 -0.44 -8.95 -6.62
C LEU A 139 -1.42 -9.39 -5.54
N GLU A 140 -2.66 -9.77 -5.90
CA GLU A 140 -3.60 -10.30 -4.92
C GLU A 140 -3.01 -11.50 -4.18
N GLY A 141 -3.06 -11.43 -2.85
CA GLY A 141 -2.49 -12.47 -2.00
C GLY A 141 -1.02 -12.31 -1.65
N TYR A 142 -0.29 -11.43 -2.33
CA TYR A 142 1.09 -11.12 -1.98
C TYR A 142 1.15 -10.27 -0.72
N ASN A 143 2.18 -10.52 0.07
CA ASN A 143 2.54 -9.75 1.23
C ASN A 143 4.02 -9.39 1.16
N THR A 144 4.41 -8.27 1.76
CA THR A 144 5.80 -7.88 1.81
C THR A 144 6.47 -8.35 3.10
N ASN A 145 7.70 -8.83 2.98
CA ASN A 145 8.58 -9.09 4.12
C ASN A 145 9.39 -7.84 4.54
N CYS A 146 9.29 -6.74 3.79
CA CYS A 146 10.06 -5.52 4.02
C CYS A 146 9.35 -4.57 4.98
N PHE A 147 10.08 -4.12 6.00
CA PHE A 147 9.55 -3.16 6.97
C PHE A 147 10.68 -2.28 7.49
N ASN A 148 10.54 -0.96 7.46
CA ASN A 148 11.60 -0.07 7.92
C ASN A 148 11.56 0.06 9.44
N THR A 149 12.36 -0.78 10.11
CA THR A 149 12.54 -0.79 11.57
C THR A 149 13.74 0.04 12.04
N ALA A 150 14.51 0.63 11.12
CA ALA A 150 15.75 1.34 11.44
C ALA A 150 15.48 2.72 12.07
N GLY A 151 15.33 2.75 13.40
CA GLY A 151 15.23 3.98 14.20
C GLY A 151 13.91 4.73 14.08
N LYS A 152 12.86 4.07 13.59
CA LYS A 152 11.50 4.61 13.40
C LYS A 152 10.47 3.86 14.27
N THR A 153 10.84 3.60 15.52
CA THR A 153 9.96 3.03 16.56
C THR A 153 9.69 4.08 17.64
N GLY A 154 8.51 4.08 18.25
CA GLY A 154 8.21 4.90 19.44
C GLY A 154 7.54 6.24 19.16
N GLY A 155 6.59 6.30 18.22
CA GLY A 155 5.75 7.50 18.01
C GLY A 155 6.51 8.76 17.55
N GLN A 156 7.79 8.66 17.18
CA GLN A 156 8.65 9.79 16.80
C GLN A 156 8.39 10.36 15.41
N LEU A 157 7.39 9.86 14.68
CA LEU A 157 7.11 10.30 13.31
C LEU A 157 6.14 11.49 13.22
N ILE A 158 5.65 12.03 14.33
CA ILE A 158 4.91 13.30 14.32
C ILE A 158 5.90 14.45 14.05
N GLN A 159 6.25 14.64 12.78
CA GLN A 159 6.83 15.87 12.25
C GLN A 159 5.63 16.77 11.88
N PRO A 160 5.26 17.77 12.69
CA PRO A 160 4.06 18.60 12.45
C PRO A 160 4.10 19.40 11.13
N ASP A 161 5.26 19.52 10.50
CA ASP A 161 5.48 20.15 9.20
C ASP A 161 5.11 19.26 8.00
N LEU A 162 5.02 17.93 8.16
CA LEU A 162 4.50 17.02 7.13
C LEU A 162 2.96 17.06 7.01
N ALA A 163 2.27 17.86 7.82
CA ALA A 163 0.83 18.08 7.69
C ALA A 163 0.45 18.84 6.40
N VAL A 164 1.41 19.48 5.73
CA VAL A 164 1.18 20.21 4.47
C VAL A 164 1.51 19.29 3.30
N ARG A 165 0.48 18.86 2.57
CA ARG A 165 0.62 18.10 1.32
C ARG A 165 1.45 18.93 0.31
N PRO A 166 2.56 18.42 -0.25
CA PRO A 166 3.19 19.06 -1.39
C PRO A 166 2.19 19.11 -2.56
N GLU A 167 2.12 20.25 -3.26
CA GLU A 167 1.16 20.43 -4.36
C GLU A 167 1.28 19.28 -5.38
N ARG A 168 0.14 18.67 -5.74
CA ARG A 168 0.08 17.64 -6.78
C ARG A 168 0.71 18.20 -8.05
N HIS A 169 1.80 17.61 -8.52
CA HIS A 169 2.09 17.65 -9.95
C HIS A 169 1.03 16.76 -10.60
N ALA A 170 -0.04 17.37 -11.11
CA ALA A 170 -1.06 16.65 -11.85
C ALA A 170 -0.38 15.78 -12.93
N PRO A 171 -0.78 14.51 -13.12
CA PRO A 171 -0.31 13.76 -14.26
C PRO A 171 -0.72 14.53 -15.50
N ALA A 172 0.23 14.74 -16.42
CA ALA A 172 -0.06 15.32 -17.72
C ALA A 172 -1.14 14.45 -18.36
N VAL A 173 -2.37 14.95 -18.40
CA VAL A 173 -3.45 14.31 -19.15
C VAL A 173 -2.94 14.22 -20.58
N ALA A 174 -2.58 13.02 -21.02
CA ALA A 174 -2.22 12.77 -22.39
C ALA A 174 -3.44 13.14 -23.23
N ALA A 175 -3.38 14.30 -23.88
CA ALA A 175 -4.38 14.72 -24.85
C ALA A 175 -4.33 13.70 -26.00
N VAL A 176 -5.22 12.71 -25.94
CA VAL A 176 -5.53 11.86 -27.10
C VAL A 176 -6.24 12.78 -28.08
N GLY A 177 -5.47 13.28 -29.05
CA GLY A 177 -5.97 14.08 -30.15
C GLY A 177 -7.02 13.29 -30.92
N ALA A 178 -8.25 13.81 -30.93
CA ALA A 178 -9.27 13.39 -31.87
C ALA A 178 -8.76 13.69 -33.29
N ALA A 179 -8.49 12.63 -34.06
CA ALA A 179 -8.29 12.74 -35.49
C ALA A 179 -9.62 13.14 -36.13
N GLU A 180 -9.72 14.38 -36.61
CA GLU A 180 -10.84 14.80 -37.45
C GLU A 180 -10.83 14.03 -38.77
N ALA A 181 -11.90 13.28 -39.00
CA ALA A 181 -12.26 12.76 -40.30
C ALA A 181 -12.84 13.89 -41.17
N ALA A 182 -12.07 14.40 -42.12
CA ALA A 182 -12.59 15.23 -43.20
C ALA A 182 -12.93 14.35 -44.42
N ALA A 183 -14.17 13.87 -44.47
CA ALA A 183 -14.80 13.34 -45.67
C ALA A 183 -16.11 14.10 -45.90
N GLY A 184 -16.19 14.92 -46.95
CA GLY A 184 -17.45 15.63 -47.28
C GLY A 184 -17.34 16.78 -48.28
N ALA A 185 -17.29 16.42 -49.57
CA ALA A 185 -17.90 17.06 -50.76
C ALA A 185 -18.21 18.58 -50.82
N VAL A 186 -17.69 19.22 -51.87
CA VAL A 186 -18.43 20.17 -52.75
C VAL A 186 -17.84 19.97 -54.16
N GLY A 187 -18.57 19.68 -55.23
CA GLY A 187 -19.88 20.18 -55.64
C GLY A 187 -19.64 21.06 -56.88
N ALA A 188 -20.10 20.58 -58.03
CA ALA A 188 -19.92 21.17 -59.36
C ALA A 188 -20.65 22.51 -59.57
N GLU A 189 -20.32 23.16 -60.69
CA GLU A 189 -21.07 24.13 -61.54
C GLU A 189 -20.09 25.24 -62.00
N GLY A 190 -19.91 25.62 -63.27
CA GLY A 190 -20.67 25.42 -64.50
C GLY A 190 -20.76 26.77 -65.24
N SER A 191 -20.28 26.81 -66.48
CA SER A 191 -20.66 27.74 -67.58
C SER A 191 -19.97 29.12 -67.69
N GLY A 192 -19.46 29.40 -68.90
CA GLY A 192 -19.01 30.71 -69.38
C GLY A 192 -18.07 30.60 -70.57
#